data_AF-A0A1B6KBG9-F1
#
_entry.id   AF-A0A1B6KBG9-F1
#
_cell.length_a   1.000
_cell.length_b   1.000
_cell.length_c   1.000
_cell.angle_alpha   90.00
_cell.angle_beta   90.00
_cell.angle_gamma   90.00
#
_symmetry.space_group_name_H-M   'P 1'
#
loop_
_entity.id
_entity.type
_entity.pdbx_description
1 polymer ?
#
loop_
_entity_poly.entity_id
_entity_poly.type
_entity_poly.pdbx_seq_one_letter_code
_entity_poly.pdbx_strand_id
1 'polypeptide(L)'
;RIILKMAAIPRTHEDIEAQIREIQSRKKEINEDGLTEKERVGLGESGFYDRDIYDGGGKFEGYVTSIAANDEIEDDEYDVPSFPQNKRAGFTAPLALLNDIAQSETDYDPFADRRQKTAAEKEDEYRQKRRRMIISPERIDPFAEG
;
A
#
# COMPACT_ATOMS: atom_id res chain seq x y z
N ARG A 1 26.69 24.24 0.94
CA ARG A 1 26.19 25.39 1.74
C ARG A 1 24.90 25.89 1.08
N ILE A 2 23.77 25.26 1.36
CA ILE A 2 22.48 25.63 0.77
C ILE A 2 21.84 26.64 1.71
N ILE A 3 22.04 27.93 1.43
CA ILE A 3 21.33 29.00 2.10
C ILE A 3 19.99 29.09 1.38
N LEU A 4 18.99 28.36 1.87
CA LEU A 4 17.60 28.64 1.52
C LEU A 4 17.34 30.07 1.98
N LYS A 5 17.25 31.02 1.05
CA LYS A 5 16.69 32.34 1.32
C LYS A 5 15.31 32.08 1.91
N MET A 6 15.17 32.26 3.22
CA MET A 6 13.86 32.40 3.86
C MET A 6 13.20 33.59 3.17
N ALA A 7 12.33 33.32 2.21
CA ALA A 7 11.48 34.33 1.60
C ALA A 7 10.86 35.12 2.75
N ALA A 8 11.02 36.44 2.71
CA ALA A 8 10.57 37.34 3.75
C ALA A 8 9.10 37.02 4.06
N ILE A 9 8.86 36.43 5.22
CA ILE A 9 7.51 36.09 5.69
C ILE A 9 6.75 37.41 5.70
N PRO A 10 5.63 37.54 4.95
CA PRO A 10 4.88 38.79 4.92
C PRO A 10 4.36 39.08 6.32
N ARG A 11 4.68 40.27 6.84
CA ARG A 11 4.34 40.65 8.22
C ARG A 11 3.19 41.65 8.30
N THR A 12 2.89 42.34 7.19
CA THR A 12 1.79 43.30 7.11
C THR A 12 0.60 42.70 6.35
N HIS A 13 -0.59 43.23 6.61
CA HIS A 13 -1.81 42.77 5.94
C HIS A 13 -1.73 42.95 4.42
N GLU A 14 -1.17 44.07 3.97
CA GLU A 14 -0.98 44.39 2.55
C GLU A 14 -0.04 43.39 1.84
N ASP A 15 1.07 43.02 2.49
CA ASP A 15 2.01 42.03 1.95
C ASP A 15 1.36 40.65 1.81
N ILE A 16 0.51 40.28 2.77
CA ILE A 16 -0.22 39.01 2.76
C ILE A 16 -1.23 39.01 1.60
N GLU A 17 -1.97 40.09 1.40
CA GLU A 17 -2.93 40.19 0.29
C GLU A 17 -2.27 40.15 -1.09
N ALA A 18 -1.13 40.83 -1.25
CA ALA A 18 -0.34 40.78 -2.48
C ALA A 18 0.14 39.36 -2.77
N GLN A 19 0.66 38.66 -1.76
CA GLN A 19 1.09 37.27 -1.89
C GLN A 19 -0.07 36.33 -2.23
N ILE A 20 -1.25 36.51 -1.61
CA ILE A 20 -2.44 35.72 -1.91
C ILE A 20 -2.84 35.92 -3.38
N ARG A 21 -2.84 37.16 -3.88
CA ARG A 21 -3.17 37.46 -5.28
C ARG A 21 -2.20 36.80 -6.25
N GLU A 22 -0.91 36.85 -5.97
CA GLU A 22 0.13 36.19 -6.76
C GLU A 22 -0.01 34.65 -6.76
N ILE A 23 -0.30 34.06 -5.60
CA ILE A 23 -0.54 32.61 -5.50
C ILE A 23 -1.79 32.22 -6.29
N GLN A 24 -2.85 33.03 -6.23
CA GLN A 24 -4.08 32.78 -6.98
C GLN A 24 -3.88 32.91 -8.49
N SER A 25 -3.12 33.89 -8.98
CA SER A 25 -2.80 34.02 -10.41
C SER A 25 -1.94 32.86 -10.89
N ARG A 26 -0.88 32.50 -10.15
CA ARG A 26 -0.02 31.34 -10.48
C ARG A 26 -0.80 30.02 -10.46
N LYS A 27 -1.72 29.85 -9.50
CA LYS A 27 -2.57 28.65 -9.45
C LYS A 27 -3.56 28.60 -10.61
N LYS A 28 -4.04 29.75 -11.07
CA LYS A 28 -4.87 29.84 -12.26
C LYS A 28 -4.06 29.46 -13.50
N GLU A 29 -2.84 29.98 -13.64
CA GLU A 29 -1.90 29.57 -14.70
C GLU A 29 -1.60 28.08 -14.65
N ILE A 30 -1.35 27.45 -13.49
CA ILE A 30 -1.12 25.99 -13.42
C ILE A 30 -2.38 25.17 -13.75
N ASN A 31 -3.58 25.70 -13.49
CA ASN A 31 -4.82 25.06 -13.91
C ASN A 31 -5.15 25.31 -15.39
N GLU A 32 -4.68 26.41 -15.98
CA GLU A 32 -4.94 26.82 -17.36
C GLU A 32 -3.83 26.35 -18.33
N ASP A 33 -2.59 26.20 -17.88
CA ASP A 33 -1.48 25.47 -18.51
C ASP A 33 -1.72 23.97 -18.34
N GLY A 34 -2.85 23.55 -18.91
CA GLY A 34 -3.22 22.16 -19.05
C GLY A 34 -2.08 21.40 -19.68
N LEU A 35 -1.44 20.54 -18.86
CA LEU A 35 -0.93 19.27 -19.34
C LEU A 35 -2.00 18.75 -20.30
N THR A 36 -1.63 18.68 -21.57
CA THR A 36 -2.53 18.24 -22.63
C THR A 36 -3.05 16.87 -22.21
N GLU A 37 -4.26 16.49 -22.63
CA GLU A 37 -4.84 15.21 -22.21
C GLU A 37 -3.89 14.02 -22.44
N LYS A 38 -2.99 14.15 -23.45
CA LYS A 38 -1.89 13.25 -23.75
C LYS A 38 -0.82 13.16 -22.66
N GLU A 39 -0.51 14.24 -21.95
CA GLU A 39 0.49 14.27 -20.88
C GLU A 39 -0.09 13.85 -19.51
N ARG A 40 -1.42 13.67 -19.43
CA ARG A 40 -2.08 13.16 -18.23
C ARG A 40 -2.06 11.64 -18.27
N VAL A 41 -1.65 11.01 -17.18
CA VAL A 41 -1.67 9.54 -17.06
C VAL A 41 -3.06 9.11 -16.61
N GLY A 42 -3.82 8.50 -17.53
CA GLY A 42 -5.13 7.92 -17.25
C GLY A 42 -5.05 6.63 -16.42
N LEU A 43 -6.09 6.35 -15.64
CA LEU A 43 -6.20 5.08 -14.92
C LEU A 43 -6.47 3.95 -15.94
N GLY A 44 -5.46 3.12 -16.18
CA GLY A 44 -5.51 2.03 -17.16
C GLY A 44 -4.73 2.30 -18.46
N GLU A 45 -4.16 3.48 -18.62
CA GLU A 45 -3.25 3.80 -19.71
C GLU A 45 -1.80 3.56 -19.25
N SER A 46 -0.98 2.92 -20.10
CA SER A 46 0.45 2.85 -19.88
C SER A 46 1.00 4.27 -20.00
N GLY A 47 1.23 4.92 -18.85
CA GLY A 47 1.78 6.26 -18.81
C GLY A 47 3.20 6.33 -19.37
N PHE A 48 3.90 7.41 -19.08
CA PHE A 48 5.27 7.64 -19.57
C PHE A 48 6.36 6.87 -18.81
N TYR A 49 5.98 6.10 -17.81
CA TYR A 49 6.90 5.39 -16.92
C TYR A 49 7.29 4.04 -17.52
N ASP A 50 8.56 3.67 -17.36
CA ASP A 50 9.12 2.34 -17.67
C ASP A 50 8.84 1.88 -19.12
N ARG A 51 8.80 2.82 -20.07
CA ARG A 51 8.60 2.52 -21.50
C ARG A 51 9.71 1.64 -22.06
N ASP A 52 10.94 1.85 -21.60
CA ASP A 52 12.09 1.01 -21.94
C ASP A 52 11.93 -0.46 -21.50
N ILE A 53 11.12 -0.71 -20.47
CA ILE A 53 10.86 -2.05 -19.94
C ILE A 53 9.61 -2.67 -20.58
N TYR A 54 8.54 -1.89 -20.75
CA TYR A 54 7.22 -2.41 -21.16
C TYR A 54 6.82 -2.11 -22.62
N ASP A 55 7.47 -1.19 -23.33
CA ASP A 55 7.24 -0.86 -24.76
C ASP A 55 8.12 -1.76 -25.69
N GLY A 56 9.03 -2.55 -25.11
CA GLY A 56 9.88 -3.50 -25.82
C GLY A 56 9.09 -4.73 -26.29
N GLY A 57 8.95 -4.90 -27.61
CA GLY A 57 8.50 -6.16 -28.20
C GLY A 57 9.46 -7.29 -27.84
N GLY A 58 8.94 -8.41 -27.34
CA GLY A 58 9.78 -9.54 -26.90
C GLY A 58 9.35 -10.21 -25.60
N LYS A 59 8.23 -9.81 -24.97
CA LYS A 59 7.72 -10.43 -23.72
C LYS A 59 7.58 -11.96 -23.73
N PHE A 60 7.56 -12.57 -24.92
CA PHE A 60 7.47 -14.01 -25.11
C PHE A 60 8.67 -14.61 -25.85
N GLU A 61 9.72 -13.84 -26.16
CA GLU A 61 10.95 -14.40 -26.72
C GLU A 61 11.63 -15.30 -25.67
N GLY A 62 11.90 -16.55 -26.05
CA GLY A 62 12.50 -17.56 -25.18
C GLY A 62 11.51 -18.46 -24.45
N TYR A 63 10.20 -18.19 -24.53
CA TYR A 63 9.18 -19.09 -24.02
C TYR A 63 8.74 -20.10 -25.09
N VAL A 64 8.57 -21.35 -24.67
CA VAL A 64 7.97 -22.40 -25.49
C VAL A 64 6.45 -22.21 -25.44
N THR A 65 5.83 -21.96 -26.59
CA THR A 65 4.39 -21.66 -26.70
C THR A 65 3.49 -22.91 -26.65
N SER A 66 4.08 -24.11 -26.57
CA SER A 66 3.36 -25.38 -26.52
C SER A 66 4.18 -26.45 -25.81
N ILE A 67 3.61 -27.08 -24.78
CA ILE A 67 4.17 -28.28 -24.15
C ILE A 67 3.61 -29.50 -24.89
N ALA A 68 4.43 -30.52 -25.11
CA ALA A 68 3.98 -31.76 -25.74
C ALA A 68 2.88 -32.41 -24.87
N ALA A 69 1.69 -32.59 -25.43
CA ALA A 69 0.56 -33.19 -24.72
C ALA A 69 0.68 -34.71 -24.53
N ASN A 70 1.78 -35.31 -24.99
CA ASN A 70 1.98 -36.77 -25.04
C ASN A 70 3.34 -37.23 -24.54
N ASP A 71 4.02 -36.43 -23.71
CA ASP A 71 5.03 -36.99 -22.81
C ASP A 71 4.26 -37.70 -21.71
N GLU A 72 3.71 -38.88 -22.05
CA GLU A 72 3.36 -39.88 -21.06
C GLU A 72 4.63 -40.07 -20.25
N ILE A 73 4.60 -39.59 -19.03
CA ILE A 73 5.52 -40.00 -17.98
C ILE A 73 5.36 -41.51 -17.97
N GLU A 74 6.29 -42.21 -18.62
CA GLU A 74 6.43 -43.64 -18.45
C GLU A 74 6.50 -43.81 -16.94
N ASP A 75 5.47 -44.46 -16.41
CA ASP A 75 5.24 -44.69 -14.99
C ASP A 75 6.29 -45.71 -14.54
N ASP A 76 7.56 -45.28 -14.62
CA ASP A 76 8.67 -45.89 -13.94
C ASP A 76 8.31 -45.73 -12.48
N GLU A 77 7.70 -46.79 -11.95
CA GLU A 77 7.45 -47.05 -10.55
C GLU A 77 8.75 -46.78 -9.78
N TYR A 78 9.00 -45.51 -9.47
CA TYR A 78 9.99 -45.10 -8.52
C TYR A 78 9.48 -45.70 -7.22
N ASP A 79 10.06 -46.84 -6.87
CA ASP A 79 10.04 -47.40 -5.52
C ASP A 79 10.61 -46.32 -4.60
N VAL A 80 9.76 -45.39 -4.18
CA VAL A 80 10.09 -44.34 -3.23
C VAL A 80 10.37 -45.11 -1.94
N PRO A 81 11.64 -45.24 -1.52
CA PRO A 81 11.89 -45.92 -0.26
C PRO A 81 11.23 -45.05 0.78
N SER A 82 10.29 -45.63 1.53
CA SER A 82 9.62 -44.97 2.64
C SER A 82 10.72 -44.61 3.65
N PHE A 83 11.28 -43.41 3.50
CA PHE A 83 12.26 -42.87 4.42
C PHE A 83 11.58 -42.84 5.78
N PRO A 84 12.20 -43.38 6.84
CA PRO A 84 11.66 -43.24 8.16
C PRO A 84 11.44 -41.74 8.37
N GLN A 85 10.19 -41.37 8.64
CA GLN A 85 9.78 -40.05 9.10
C GLN A 85 10.43 -39.86 10.47
N ASN A 86 11.75 -39.67 10.46
CA ASN A 86 12.49 -39.05 11.51
C ASN A 86 11.77 -37.73 11.67
N LYS A 87 10.95 -37.64 12.71
CA LYS A 87 10.35 -36.41 13.21
C LYS A 87 11.55 -35.52 13.54
N ARG A 88 12.10 -34.87 12.52
CA ARG A 88 13.17 -33.89 12.65
C ARG A 88 12.57 -32.84 13.56
N ALA A 89 13.10 -32.76 14.77
CA ALA A 89 12.80 -31.64 15.63
C ALA A 89 13.19 -30.38 14.85
N GLY A 90 12.20 -29.55 14.53
CA GLY A 90 12.37 -28.13 14.22
C GLY A 90 12.96 -27.80 12.85
N PHE A 91 12.17 -27.94 11.78
CA PHE A 91 12.25 -26.98 10.67
C PHE A 91 11.45 -25.71 10.95
N THR A 92 10.61 -25.74 11.99
CA THR A 92 9.88 -24.59 12.53
C THR A 92 10.45 -24.23 13.90
N ALA A 93 10.44 -22.95 14.24
CA ALA A 93 10.90 -22.48 15.54
C ALA A 93 10.11 -23.16 16.66
N PRO A 94 10.74 -23.53 17.79
CA PRO A 94 10.05 -24.14 18.92
C PRO A 94 8.96 -23.21 19.44
N LEU A 95 7.79 -23.77 19.76
CA LEU A 95 6.59 -23.02 20.20
C LEU A 95 6.87 -22.05 21.36
N ALA A 96 7.81 -22.37 22.24
CA ALA A 96 8.23 -21.50 23.33
C ALA A 96 8.85 -20.18 22.83
N LEU A 97 9.67 -20.23 21.78
CA LEU A 97 10.26 -19.02 21.17
C LEU A 97 9.22 -18.23 20.37
N LEU A 98 8.26 -18.90 19.70
CA LEU A 98 7.18 -18.21 18.97
C LEU A 98 6.27 -17.40 19.91
N ASN A 99 5.93 -17.96 21.07
CA ASN A 99 5.10 -17.26 22.05
C ASN A 99 5.82 -16.09 22.72
N ASP A 100 7.14 -16.21 22.94
CA ASP A 100 7.95 -15.14 23.52
C ASP A 100 8.14 -13.98 22.52
N ILE A 101 8.37 -14.29 21.24
CA ILE A 101 8.46 -13.27 20.17
C ILE A 101 7.13 -12.54 19.99
N ALA A 102 6.01 -13.27 19.92
CA ALA A 102 4.67 -12.69 19.75
C ALA A 102 4.22 -11.81 20.94
N GLN A 103 4.84 -11.95 22.11
CA GLN A 103 4.57 -11.09 23.28
C GLN A 103 5.59 -9.95 23.45
N SER A 104 6.77 -10.07 22.84
CA SER A 104 7.88 -9.11 23.01
C SER A 104 7.86 -7.93 22.04
N GLU A 105 7.11 -8.02 20.94
CA GLU A 105 6.84 -6.89 20.08
C GLU A 105 5.63 -6.16 20.65
N THR A 106 5.85 -5.06 21.35
CA THR A 106 4.81 -4.02 21.42
C THR A 106 4.30 -3.84 19.99
N ASP A 107 2.99 -3.93 19.75
CA ASP A 107 2.30 -3.69 18.47
C ASP A 107 2.52 -2.24 17.98
N TYR A 108 3.78 -1.85 17.87
CA TYR A 108 4.25 -0.54 17.51
C TYR A 108 4.46 -0.59 16.01
N ASP A 109 3.47 -0.10 15.29
CA ASP A 109 3.56 0.12 13.86
C ASP A 109 4.80 0.98 13.57
N PRO A 110 5.82 0.48 12.84
CA PRO A 110 7.02 1.25 12.51
C PRO A 110 6.71 2.50 11.68
N PHE A 111 5.51 2.58 11.09
CA PHE A 111 5.03 3.75 10.38
C PHE A 111 4.10 4.64 11.21
N ALA A 112 3.93 4.39 12.51
CA ALA A 112 3.04 5.17 13.39
C ALA A 112 3.29 6.69 13.29
N ASP A 113 4.56 7.11 13.16
CA ASP A 113 4.94 8.52 13.04
C ASP A 113 4.58 9.15 11.68
N ARG A 114 4.50 8.35 10.62
CA ARG A 114 4.19 8.81 9.25
C ARG A 114 2.76 8.48 8.82
N ARG A 115 2.02 7.75 9.66
CA ARG A 115 0.66 7.35 9.38
C ARG A 115 -0.22 8.58 9.22
N GLN A 116 -1.05 8.58 8.19
CA GLN A 116 -2.08 9.60 8.03
C GLN A 116 -3.06 9.51 9.20
N LYS A 117 -3.29 10.65 9.87
CA LYS A 117 -4.24 10.71 11.00
C LYS A 117 -5.61 10.23 10.57
N THR A 118 -6.19 9.30 11.33
CA THR A 118 -7.54 8.77 11.04
C THR A 118 -8.60 9.85 11.26
N ALA A 119 -9.78 9.68 10.67
CA ALA A 119 -10.90 10.60 10.92
C ALA A 119 -11.23 10.74 12.41
N ALA A 120 -11.07 9.66 13.20
CA ALA A 120 -11.30 9.67 14.64
C ALA A 120 -10.35 10.62 15.40
N GLU A 121 -9.08 10.65 15.00
CA GLU A 121 -8.04 11.49 15.61
C GLU A 121 -8.19 12.97 15.24
N LYS A 122 -8.91 13.28 14.16
CA LYS A 122 -9.18 14.64 13.69
C LYS A 122 -10.47 15.23 14.27
N GLU A 123 -11.29 14.41 14.93
CA GLU A 123 -12.62 14.79 15.42
C GLU A 123 -12.58 15.28 16.87
N ASP A 124 -13.39 16.31 17.19
CA ASP A 124 -13.60 16.81 18.55
C ASP A 124 -14.31 15.78 19.45
N GLU A 125 -14.17 15.94 20.77
CA GLU A 125 -14.75 15.05 21.79
C GLU A 125 -16.28 14.87 21.64
N TYR A 126 -17.00 15.93 21.26
CA TYR A 126 -18.44 15.85 21.02
C TYR A 126 -18.79 14.95 19.81
N ARG A 127 -17.97 14.97 18.76
CA ARG A 127 -18.17 14.12 17.58
C ARG A 127 -17.84 12.66 17.88
N GLN A 128 -16.86 12.41 18.75
CA GLN A 128 -16.54 11.06 19.22
C GLN A 128 -17.71 10.40 19.97
N LYS A 129 -18.51 11.17 20.72
CA LYS A 129 -19.71 10.65 21.40
C LYS A 129 -20.69 10.00 20.43
N ARG A 130 -20.79 10.49 19.19
CA ARG A 130 -21.67 9.88 18.17
C ARG A 130 -21.27 8.46 17.78
N ARG A 131 -19.98 8.14 17.82
CA ARG A 131 -19.48 6.79 17.53
C ARG A 131 -19.87 5.77 18.60
N ARG A 132 -20.15 6.23 19.81
CA ARG A 132 -20.55 5.38 20.95
C ARG A 132 -22.08 5.25 21.09
N MET A 133 -22.85 5.90 20.23
CA MET A 133 -24.31 5.77 20.26
C MET A 133 -24.72 4.48 19.54
N ILE A 134 -25.53 3.67 20.22
CA ILE A 134 -26.10 2.43 19.67
C ILE A 134 -27.18 2.83 18.66
N ILE A 135 -26.92 2.59 17.37
CA ILE A 135 -27.79 2.99 16.25
C ILE A 135 -28.95 2.02 16.05
N SER A 136 -28.77 0.75 16.42
CA SER A 136 -29.78 -0.29 16.28
C SER A 136 -29.86 -1.15 17.54
N PRO A 137 -31.03 -1.73 17.85
CA PRO A 137 -31.14 -2.73 18.90
C PRO A 137 -30.12 -3.88 18.73
N GLU A 138 -29.80 -4.53 19.84
CA GLU A 138 -28.96 -5.73 19.85
C GLU A 138 -29.54 -6.78 18.89
N ARG A 139 -28.69 -7.28 17.99
CA ARG A 139 -29.05 -8.38 17.09
C ARG A 139 -28.62 -9.68 17.77
N ILE A 140 -29.57 -10.58 17.98
CA ILE A 140 -29.27 -11.95 18.40
C ILE A 140 -28.47 -12.61 17.28
N ASP A 141 -27.23 -13.00 17.56
CA ASP A 141 -26.40 -13.76 16.63
C ASP A 141 -26.90 -15.21 16.58
N PRO A 142 -27.45 -15.68 15.45
CA PRO A 142 -27.99 -17.04 15.34
C PRO A 142 -26.90 -18.13 15.31
N PHE A 143 -25.61 -17.76 15.29
CA PHE A 143 -24.49 -18.70 15.26
C PHE A 143 -23.70 -18.76 16.57
N ALA A 144 -24.11 -18.02 17.61
CA ALA A 144 -23.41 -17.97 18.89
C ALA A 144 -23.51 -19.27 19.73
N GLU A 145 -24.44 -20.18 19.40
CA GLU A 145 -24.67 -21.45 20.10
C GLU A 145 -24.21 -22.68 19.29
N GLY A 146 -23.31 -22.51 18.32
CA GLY A 146 -22.76 -23.58 17.47
C GLY A 146 -21.66 -24.40 18.12
#